data_AF-C1EJ26-F1
#
_entry.id   AF-C1EJ26-F1
#
_cell.length_a   1.000
_cell.length_b   1.000
_cell.length_c   1.000
_cell.angle_alpha   90.00
_cell.angle_beta   90.00
_cell.angle_gamma   90.00
#
_symmetry.space_group_name_H-M   'P 1'
#
loop_
_entity.id
_entity.type
_entity.pdbx_description
1 polymer ?
#
loop_
_entity_poly.entity_id
_entity_poly.type
_entity_poly.pdbx_seq_one_letter_code
_entity_poly.pdbx_strand_id
1 'polypeptide(L)'
;MRTTRGALRILTAALLVAAVRCGSIDAGSRVLPRGANPADAERYAAHDGSSAFVCDGGATTIDRSRVNDDYCDCDDGADEPGTSACANGEFHCRNRGHRSISLPSSRVNDGVCDCCDGTDEHDGGARCPNTCLAAGASRRDEIRARVSSARGGVDARRKILEGAPALRRRWQDESVKLEKDVAAQREIVRDASVAKEAAEAEEKKATEAEDRLNKREASKNKGDDDASGNETAVADTAVADAVPTPTPTSTETVDEYPVIEDDAVPELQAIDDVADEREESEEERGRRIAQQWIHGDSESTGTAPSGPSSPADVPDAIRDRATRAKKAANDKRDVHAQAQRTLTELEGKHKDVTKRLSTFFGPNMELAHMVGECYKLTVEQYAYEVCPFGDAKQDTTRLGTMQPVDVKDPRTMVFNGGERCWNGPARSITVSLRCGGGGNKLADVEEPSRCEYAAKLYTPAACDPGEVDALERELAEMEEEARAAMGAPHDEL
;
A
#
# COMPACT_ATOMS: atom_id res chain seq x y z
N MET A 1 -23.10 50.34 52.56
CA MET A 1 -22.45 49.06 52.17
C MET A 1 -20.94 49.32 52.06
N ARG A 2 -19.99 48.43 52.41
CA ARG A 2 -19.68 47.09 51.86
C ARG A 2 -19.51 47.15 50.32
N THR A 3 -18.44 46.70 49.67
CA THR A 3 -17.44 45.68 50.05
C THR A 3 -15.98 46.04 49.74
N THR A 4 -15.12 45.72 50.71
CA THR A 4 -13.72 45.21 50.64
C THR A 4 -13.06 44.98 49.27
N ARG A 5 -11.83 45.50 49.10
CA ARG A 5 -10.81 44.94 48.20
C ARG A 5 -10.31 43.59 48.74
N GLY A 6 -10.27 42.55 47.91
CA GLY A 6 -9.70 41.25 48.26
C GLY A 6 -8.20 41.20 48.00
N ALA A 7 -7.39 40.99 49.04
CA ALA A 7 -5.97 40.71 48.91
C ALA A 7 -5.75 39.19 48.87
N LEU A 8 -5.45 38.64 47.69
CA LEU A 8 -5.19 37.21 47.53
C LEU A 8 -3.80 36.86 48.08
N ARG A 9 -3.75 36.18 49.22
CA ARG A 9 -2.49 35.71 49.83
C ARG A 9 -1.93 34.53 49.03
N ILE A 10 -0.74 34.68 48.48
CA ILE A 10 0.02 33.57 47.89
C ILE A 10 0.49 32.67 49.04
N LEU A 11 -0.11 31.49 49.15
CA LEU A 11 0.34 30.42 50.05
C LEU A 11 1.44 29.62 49.35
N THR A 12 2.69 29.95 49.62
CA THR A 12 3.85 29.15 49.19
C THR A 12 3.90 27.85 49.99
N ALA A 13 3.24 26.81 49.48
CA ALA A 13 3.36 25.46 50.00
C ALA A 13 4.78 24.93 49.73
N ALA A 14 5.66 25.04 50.73
CA ALA A 14 6.99 24.46 50.68
C ALA A 14 6.89 22.92 50.73
N LEU A 15 6.86 22.29 49.56
CA LEU A 15 6.83 20.83 49.46
C LEU A 15 8.18 20.28 49.94
N LEU A 16 8.23 19.76 51.16
CA LEU A 16 9.38 19.01 51.67
C LEU A 16 9.50 17.70 50.89
N VAL A 17 10.26 17.73 49.80
CA VAL A 17 10.74 16.52 49.12
C VAL A 17 11.70 15.84 50.08
N ALA A 18 11.15 14.93 50.89
CA ALA A 18 11.94 13.97 51.62
C ALA A 18 12.67 13.12 50.58
N ALA A 19 13.94 13.43 50.35
CA ALA A 19 14.80 12.63 49.50
C ALA A 19 14.94 11.25 50.13
N VAL A 20 14.12 10.30 49.65
CA VAL A 20 14.30 8.88 49.92
C VAL A 20 15.65 8.52 49.33
N ARG A 21 16.67 8.53 50.18
CA ARG A 21 17.89 7.77 49.94
C ARG A 21 17.47 6.32 49.93
N CYS A 22 17.10 5.84 48.74
CA CYS A 22 17.32 4.45 48.40
C CYS A 22 18.81 4.25 48.61
N GLY A 23 19.18 3.66 49.75
CA GLY A 23 20.53 3.25 49.97
C GLY A 23 20.82 2.21 48.92
N SER A 24 21.79 2.48 48.05
CA SER A 24 22.46 1.39 47.34
C SER A 24 22.95 0.45 48.42
N ILE A 25 22.24 -0.67 48.59
CA ILE A 25 22.82 -1.81 49.28
C ILE A 25 24.00 -2.18 48.42
N ASP A 26 25.21 -2.03 48.92
CA ASP A 26 26.39 -2.51 48.22
C ASP A 26 26.17 -3.99 47.94
N ALA A 27 25.93 -4.30 46.67
CA ALA A 27 25.90 -5.67 46.16
C ALA A 27 27.35 -6.17 46.15
N GLY A 28 27.91 -6.36 47.34
CA GLY A 28 29.22 -6.96 47.55
C GLY A 28 29.24 -8.27 46.78
N SER A 29 30.17 -8.37 45.83
CA SER A 29 30.15 -9.42 44.80
C SER A 29 29.99 -10.79 45.47
N ARG A 30 28.82 -11.42 45.26
CA ARG A 30 28.58 -12.80 45.69
C ARG A 30 29.40 -13.70 44.79
N VAL A 31 30.63 -13.97 45.18
CA VAL A 31 31.51 -14.91 44.49
C VAL A 31 30.84 -16.28 44.50
N LEU A 32 30.28 -16.65 43.35
CA LEU A 32 29.68 -17.97 43.15
C LEU A 32 30.80 -19.01 42.97
N PRO A 33 30.57 -20.28 43.36
CA PRO A 33 31.48 -21.37 43.04
C PRO A 33 31.81 -21.44 41.53
N ARG A 34 32.96 -22.03 41.19
CA ARG A 34 33.29 -22.36 39.78
C ARG A 34 32.15 -23.22 39.21
N GLY A 35 31.76 -22.97 37.96
CA GLY A 35 30.69 -23.67 37.27
C GLY A 35 29.25 -23.41 37.79
N ALA A 36 29.05 -22.66 38.86
CA ALA A 36 27.70 -22.35 39.35
C ALA A 36 26.96 -21.37 38.40
N ASN A 37 25.77 -21.79 37.95
CA ASN A 37 24.87 -20.98 37.13
C ASN A 37 24.44 -19.70 37.89
N PRO A 38 24.54 -18.49 37.30
CA PRO A 38 24.07 -17.25 37.92
C PRO A 38 22.58 -17.24 38.32
N ALA A 39 21.75 -18.11 37.74
CA ALA A 39 20.36 -18.28 38.16
C ALA A 39 20.23 -18.91 39.58
N ASP A 40 21.15 -19.80 39.96
CA ASP A 40 21.21 -20.44 41.29
C ASP A 40 21.97 -19.59 42.33
N ALA A 41 22.27 -18.31 42.04
CA ALA A 41 23.07 -17.44 42.90
C ALA A 41 22.53 -17.28 44.34
N GLU A 42 21.25 -17.54 44.58
CA GLU A 42 20.66 -17.56 45.93
C GLU A 42 20.94 -18.87 46.68
N ARG A 43 20.99 -20.03 46.00
CA ARG A 43 21.37 -21.33 46.58
C ARG A 43 22.78 -21.25 47.19
N TYR A 44 23.71 -20.67 46.43
CA TYR A 44 25.12 -20.53 46.83
C TYR A 44 25.40 -19.33 47.74
N ALA A 45 24.44 -18.40 47.94
CA ALA A 45 24.62 -17.24 48.81
C ALA A 45 24.80 -17.67 50.28
N ALA A 46 25.88 -17.20 50.92
CA ALA A 46 26.12 -17.45 52.34
C ALA A 46 25.15 -16.62 53.20
N HIS A 47 24.26 -17.30 53.93
CA HIS A 47 23.30 -16.67 54.84
C HIS A 47 23.84 -16.62 56.28
N ASP A 48 23.81 -15.43 56.88
CA ASP A 48 23.99 -15.15 58.31
C ASP A 48 25.22 -15.78 59.00
N GLY A 49 26.29 -16.03 58.25
CA GLY A 49 27.51 -16.65 58.77
C GLY A 49 27.39 -18.16 59.05
N SER A 50 26.31 -18.81 58.60
CA SER A 50 26.16 -20.26 58.65
C SER A 50 27.08 -20.94 57.64
N SER A 51 27.82 -21.96 58.09
CA SER A 51 28.55 -22.85 57.19
C SER A 51 27.68 -23.93 56.56
N ALA A 52 26.37 -24.02 56.86
CA ALA A 52 25.51 -25.00 56.23
C ALA A 52 25.23 -24.69 54.75
N PHE A 53 25.27 -25.71 53.89
CA PHE A 53 24.73 -25.73 52.53
C PHE A 53 23.54 -26.71 52.48
N VAL A 54 22.57 -26.45 51.61
CA VAL A 54 21.30 -27.21 51.55
C VAL A 54 20.99 -27.57 50.10
N CYS A 55 20.78 -28.86 49.85
CA CYS A 55 20.54 -29.45 48.53
C CYS A 55 19.33 -30.41 48.58
N ASP A 56 19.07 -31.14 47.49
CA ASP A 56 17.98 -32.13 47.39
C ASP A 56 16.60 -31.55 47.75
N GLY A 57 16.34 -30.32 47.29
CA GLY A 57 15.10 -29.58 47.60
C GLY A 57 14.88 -29.24 49.07
N GLY A 58 15.91 -29.37 49.92
CA GLY A 58 15.84 -29.18 51.37
C GLY A 58 15.91 -30.47 52.19
N ALA A 59 16.10 -31.64 51.57
CA ALA A 59 16.23 -32.92 52.28
C ALA A 59 17.62 -33.11 52.93
N THR A 60 18.66 -32.59 52.28
CA THR A 60 20.07 -32.82 52.65
C THR A 60 20.72 -31.51 53.10
N THR A 61 21.60 -31.58 54.10
CA THR A 61 22.33 -30.43 54.63
C THR A 61 23.77 -30.82 54.94
N ILE A 62 24.72 -30.16 54.29
CA ILE A 62 26.16 -30.40 54.38
C ILE A 62 26.88 -29.12 54.84
N ASP A 63 28.20 -29.18 55.03
CA ASP A 63 29.00 -27.97 55.25
C ASP A 63 29.42 -27.36 53.91
N ARG A 64 29.51 -26.03 53.82
CA ARG A 64 29.91 -25.28 52.63
C ARG A 64 31.35 -25.55 52.19
N SER A 65 32.18 -26.13 53.06
CA SER A 65 33.49 -26.69 52.68
C SER A 65 33.41 -27.94 51.78
N ARG A 66 32.20 -28.51 51.59
CA ARG A 66 31.91 -29.61 50.65
C ARG A 66 31.43 -29.15 49.26
N VAL A 67 31.32 -27.84 49.04
CA VAL A 67 30.93 -27.33 47.72
C VAL A 67 32.18 -27.23 46.84
N ASN A 68 32.22 -28.03 45.77
CA ASN A 68 33.41 -28.32 44.97
C ASN A 68 34.56 -28.94 45.81
N ASP A 69 34.33 -30.08 46.48
CA ASP A 69 35.37 -30.86 47.20
C ASP A 69 35.78 -32.18 46.51
N ASP A 70 35.37 -32.36 45.25
CA ASP A 70 35.54 -33.55 44.40
C ASP A 70 34.80 -34.80 44.93
N TYR A 71 33.73 -34.61 45.72
CA TYR A 71 32.92 -35.70 46.28
C TYR A 71 31.41 -35.38 46.27
N CYS A 72 30.64 -36.24 45.60
CA CYS A 72 29.19 -36.11 45.52
C CYS A 72 28.50 -36.51 46.85
N ASP A 73 28.13 -35.51 47.64
CA ASP A 73 27.32 -35.57 48.87
C ASP A 73 25.80 -35.38 48.61
N CYS A 74 25.37 -34.80 47.48
CA CYS A 74 23.95 -34.51 47.13
C CYS A 74 23.41 -35.32 45.93
N ASP A 75 22.14 -35.77 45.98
CA ASP A 75 21.47 -36.48 44.87
C ASP A 75 21.18 -35.56 43.66
N ASP A 76 20.90 -34.27 43.91
CA ASP A 76 20.70 -33.22 42.88
C ASP A 76 22.01 -32.64 42.31
N GLY A 77 23.17 -33.04 42.87
CA GLY A 77 24.50 -32.65 42.41
C GLY A 77 24.84 -31.15 42.54
N ALA A 78 24.07 -30.38 43.33
CA ALA A 78 24.28 -28.94 43.49
C ALA A 78 25.38 -28.56 44.49
N ASP A 79 26.00 -29.54 45.12
CA ASP A 79 27.27 -29.46 45.83
C ASP A 79 28.48 -29.38 44.88
N GLU A 80 28.39 -30.00 43.70
CA GLU A 80 29.50 -30.13 42.74
C GLU A 80 29.28 -29.43 41.38
N PRO A 81 28.89 -28.14 41.34
CA PRO A 81 28.74 -27.40 40.07
C PRO A 81 30.07 -27.15 39.34
N GLY A 82 31.22 -27.32 40.02
CA GLY A 82 32.55 -26.97 39.51
C GLY A 82 33.49 -28.13 39.20
N THR A 83 33.04 -29.38 39.37
CA THR A 83 33.86 -30.60 39.18
C THR A 83 33.12 -31.64 38.35
N SER A 84 33.74 -32.81 38.15
CA SER A 84 33.13 -33.98 37.50
C SER A 84 32.53 -35.00 38.49
N ALA A 85 32.49 -34.71 39.80
CA ALA A 85 32.22 -35.71 40.83
C ALA A 85 30.77 -36.23 40.86
N CYS A 86 29.77 -35.38 40.63
CA CYS A 86 28.36 -35.78 40.58
C CYS A 86 27.91 -36.12 39.15
N ALA A 87 27.44 -37.36 38.93
CA ALA A 87 27.02 -37.84 37.61
C ALA A 87 25.77 -37.13 37.02
N ASN A 88 25.00 -36.43 37.85
CA ASN A 88 23.86 -35.58 37.44
C ASN A 88 24.23 -34.08 37.37
N GLY A 89 25.46 -33.70 37.73
CA GLY A 89 25.88 -32.30 37.88
C GLY A 89 25.95 -31.54 36.55
N GLU A 90 25.78 -30.22 36.63
CA GLU A 90 25.83 -29.30 35.50
C GLU A 90 26.87 -28.18 35.77
N PHE A 91 27.85 -28.05 34.87
CA PHE A 91 28.86 -27.00 34.91
C PHE A 91 28.48 -25.86 33.97
N HIS A 92 28.30 -24.65 34.50
CA HIS A 92 27.90 -23.48 33.75
C HIS A 92 29.09 -22.58 33.37
N CYS A 93 29.49 -22.64 32.10
CA CYS A 93 30.47 -21.73 31.51
C CYS A 93 29.80 -20.40 31.14
N ARG A 94 30.27 -19.33 31.78
CA ARG A 94 29.75 -17.97 31.60
C ARG A 94 30.09 -17.42 30.21
N ASN A 95 31.22 -17.84 29.63
CA ASN A 95 31.65 -17.52 28.28
C ASN A 95 31.57 -16.01 27.94
N ARG A 96 32.00 -15.12 28.86
CA ARG A 96 31.79 -13.67 28.74
C ARG A 96 32.23 -13.15 27.37
N GLY A 97 31.37 -12.35 26.73
CA GLY A 97 31.57 -11.86 25.37
C GLY A 97 31.22 -12.87 24.27
N HIS A 98 30.65 -14.04 24.62
CA HIS A 98 29.97 -14.99 23.75
C HIS A 98 28.65 -15.46 24.41
N ARG A 99 28.05 -16.56 23.97
CA ARG A 99 26.90 -17.17 24.67
C ARG A 99 27.38 -18.06 25.83
N SER A 100 26.75 -17.94 26.99
CA SER A 100 26.90 -18.93 28.06
C SER A 100 26.41 -20.32 27.60
N ILE A 101 26.95 -21.36 28.22
CA ILE A 101 26.55 -22.75 27.98
C ILE A 101 26.66 -23.54 29.29
N SER A 102 25.73 -24.45 29.49
CA SER A 102 25.82 -25.48 30.52
C SER A 102 26.32 -26.79 29.90
N LEU A 103 27.29 -27.44 30.55
CA LEU A 103 27.82 -28.75 30.20
C LEU A 103 27.44 -29.78 31.27
N PRO A 104 27.31 -31.07 30.94
CA PRO A 104 27.28 -32.10 31.98
C PRO A 104 28.66 -32.17 32.67
N SER A 105 28.66 -32.42 33.98
CA SER A 105 29.85 -32.56 34.83
C SER A 105 30.94 -33.48 34.26
N SER A 106 30.55 -34.48 33.45
CA SER A 106 31.47 -35.40 32.78
C SER A 106 32.41 -34.76 31.75
N ARG A 107 32.35 -33.44 31.54
CA ARG A 107 33.27 -32.66 30.68
C ARG A 107 33.99 -31.53 31.43
N VAL A 108 34.14 -31.70 32.75
CA VAL A 108 34.98 -30.85 33.59
C VAL A 108 36.27 -31.61 33.83
N ASN A 109 37.42 -31.04 33.44
CA ASN A 109 38.73 -31.69 33.47
C ASN A 109 38.76 -33.07 32.75
N ASP A 110 38.15 -33.18 31.56
CA ASP A 110 38.20 -34.39 30.71
C ASP A 110 39.34 -34.36 29.66
N GLY A 111 40.00 -33.21 29.51
CA GLY A 111 41.08 -32.95 28.55
C GLY A 111 40.64 -32.20 27.29
N VAL A 112 39.36 -31.82 27.17
CA VAL A 112 38.79 -31.14 26.00
C VAL A 112 38.26 -29.75 26.36
N CYS A 113 38.68 -28.74 25.59
CA CYS A 113 38.14 -27.38 25.71
C CYS A 113 36.75 -27.30 25.03
N ASP A 114 35.68 -27.56 25.75
CA ASP A 114 34.30 -27.37 25.28
C ASP A 114 33.82 -25.91 25.47
N CYS A 115 34.33 -25.22 26.49
CA CYS A 115 33.99 -23.83 26.78
C CYS A 115 34.97 -22.84 26.16
N CYS A 116 34.44 -21.75 25.59
CA CYS A 116 35.27 -20.75 24.93
C CYS A 116 36.07 -19.91 25.92
N ASP A 117 35.75 -19.94 27.22
CA ASP A 117 36.51 -19.26 28.26
C ASP A 117 37.62 -20.14 28.87
N GLY A 118 37.59 -21.46 28.64
CA GLY A 118 38.52 -22.42 29.21
C GLY A 118 38.36 -22.64 30.71
N THR A 119 37.17 -22.39 31.28
CA THR A 119 36.89 -22.55 32.71
C THR A 119 36.57 -23.99 33.14
N ASP A 120 36.26 -24.84 32.16
CA ASP A 120 36.02 -26.29 32.21
C ASP A 120 37.28 -27.10 32.53
N GLU A 121 38.43 -26.71 31.96
CA GLU A 121 39.73 -27.37 32.11
C GLU A 121 40.63 -26.61 33.09
N HIS A 122 40.30 -26.68 34.38
CA HIS A 122 40.91 -25.89 35.45
C HIS A 122 41.94 -26.63 36.31
N ASP A 123 42.03 -27.95 36.23
CA ASP A 123 43.06 -28.75 36.94
C ASP A 123 44.48 -28.62 36.32
N GLY A 124 44.55 -28.16 35.06
CA GLY A 124 45.78 -28.01 34.28
C GLY A 124 46.15 -29.22 33.41
N GLY A 125 45.24 -30.19 33.24
CA GLY A 125 45.35 -31.31 32.31
C GLY A 125 45.42 -30.85 30.84
N ALA A 126 44.48 -29.98 30.43
CA ALA A 126 44.58 -29.22 29.19
C ALA A 126 45.08 -27.78 29.40
N ARG A 127 45.18 -27.01 28.31
CA ARG A 127 45.48 -25.58 28.31
C ARG A 127 44.55 -24.85 27.35
N CYS A 128 43.37 -24.51 27.83
CA CYS A 128 42.34 -23.86 27.04
C CYS A 128 42.51 -22.34 27.02
N PRO A 129 42.81 -21.72 25.86
CA PRO A 129 42.89 -20.26 25.76
C PRO A 129 41.49 -19.67 25.64
N ASN A 130 41.21 -18.57 26.34
CA ASN A 130 39.94 -17.85 26.14
C ASN A 130 39.82 -17.32 24.70
N THR A 131 38.79 -17.78 24.01
CA THR A 131 38.43 -17.44 22.63
C THR A 131 37.05 -16.76 22.51
N CYS A 132 36.29 -16.61 23.60
CA CYS A 132 34.92 -16.09 23.58
C CYS A 132 34.79 -14.73 22.88
N LEU A 133 35.76 -13.83 23.08
CA LEU A 133 35.80 -12.54 22.39
C LEU A 133 35.75 -12.66 20.86
N ALA A 134 36.46 -13.63 20.29
CA ALA A 134 36.44 -13.91 18.86
C ALA A 134 35.17 -14.66 18.46
N ALA A 135 34.76 -15.67 19.22
CA ALA A 135 33.56 -16.46 18.95
C ALA A 135 32.27 -15.61 18.96
N GLY A 136 32.19 -14.58 19.81
CA GLY A 136 31.06 -13.65 19.87
C GLY A 136 31.16 -12.45 18.93
N ALA A 137 32.29 -12.22 18.26
CA ALA A 137 32.47 -11.06 17.37
C ALA A 137 31.42 -11.03 16.26
N SER A 138 31.24 -12.14 15.53
CA SER A 138 30.27 -12.25 14.45
C SER A 138 28.83 -11.95 14.88
N ARG A 139 28.42 -12.33 16.11
CA ARG A 139 27.08 -12.02 16.62
C ARG A 139 26.95 -10.53 16.98
N ARG A 140 27.95 -9.92 17.61
CA ARG A 140 27.95 -8.46 17.86
C ARG A 140 27.90 -7.67 16.55
N ASP A 141 28.62 -8.12 15.53
CA ASP A 141 28.64 -7.48 14.21
C ASP A 141 27.30 -7.64 13.48
N GLU A 142 26.63 -8.81 13.60
CA GLU A 142 25.26 -9.04 13.10
C GLU A 142 24.24 -8.11 13.79
N ILE A 143 24.25 -8.03 15.13
CA ILE A 143 23.36 -7.14 15.87
C ILE A 143 23.66 -5.67 15.50
N ARG A 144 24.92 -5.26 15.37
CA ARG A 144 25.29 -3.90 14.96
C ARG A 144 24.83 -3.57 13.53
N ALA A 145 24.88 -4.53 12.61
CA ALA A 145 24.30 -4.39 11.27
C ALA A 145 22.76 -4.27 11.31
N ARG A 146 22.08 -5.05 12.16
CA ARG A 146 20.63 -4.96 12.41
C ARG A 146 20.23 -3.61 13.00
N VAL A 147 20.94 -3.12 14.02
CA VAL A 147 20.77 -1.76 14.60
C VAL A 147 20.94 -0.69 13.52
N SER A 148 22.01 -0.75 12.72
CA SER A 148 22.27 0.22 11.64
C SER A 148 21.15 0.26 10.60
N SER A 149 20.68 -0.92 10.15
CA SER A 149 19.56 -1.05 9.21
C SER A 149 18.24 -0.52 9.79
N ALA A 150 17.94 -0.86 11.05
CA ALA A 150 16.72 -0.45 11.72
C ALA A 150 16.69 1.07 12.00
N ARG A 151 17.82 1.66 12.43
CA ARG A 151 18.02 3.12 12.54
C ARG A 151 17.73 3.83 11.21
N GLY A 152 18.33 3.36 10.12
CA GLY A 152 18.09 3.90 8.78
C GLY A 152 16.62 3.79 8.35
N GLY A 153 15.95 2.70 8.72
CA GLY A 153 14.51 2.50 8.53
C GLY A 153 13.64 3.48 9.31
N VAL A 154 13.96 3.75 10.59
CA VAL A 154 13.25 4.75 11.41
C VAL A 154 13.52 6.18 10.92
N ASP A 155 14.74 6.51 10.49
CA ASP A 155 15.07 7.79 9.86
C ASP A 155 14.31 8.00 8.54
N ALA A 156 14.15 6.95 7.73
CA ALA A 156 13.32 6.99 6.53
C ALA A 156 11.81 7.08 6.87
N ARG A 157 11.34 6.38 7.92
CA ARG A 157 9.96 6.50 8.41
C ARG A 157 9.63 7.92 8.86
N ARG A 158 10.54 8.58 9.58
CA ARG A 158 10.36 9.97 10.01
C ARG A 158 10.05 10.90 8.83
N LYS A 159 10.78 10.77 7.71
CA LYS A 159 10.54 11.55 6.48
C LYS A 159 9.17 11.28 5.86
N ILE A 160 8.69 10.04 5.90
CA ILE A 160 7.34 9.67 5.44
C ILE A 160 6.28 10.36 6.32
N LEU A 161 6.44 10.30 7.65
CA LEU A 161 5.54 10.94 8.62
C LEU A 161 5.53 12.47 8.49
N GLU A 162 6.69 13.10 8.28
CA GLU A 162 6.83 14.54 8.02
C GLU A 162 6.13 14.97 6.72
N GLY A 163 6.20 14.14 5.68
CA GLY A 163 5.53 14.38 4.39
C GLY A 163 4.02 14.10 4.38
N ALA A 164 3.51 13.26 5.30
CA ALA A 164 2.14 12.75 5.28
C ALA A 164 1.06 13.84 5.41
N PRO A 165 1.17 14.86 6.30
CA PRO A 165 0.21 15.97 6.36
C PRO A 165 0.15 16.78 5.04
N ALA A 166 1.30 16.98 4.38
CA ALA A 166 1.36 17.66 3.09
C ALA A 166 0.81 16.81 1.93
N LEU A 167 0.87 15.48 2.02
CA LEU A 167 0.18 14.59 1.09
C LEU A 167 -1.33 14.65 1.24
N ARG A 168 -1.88 14.53 2.47
CA ARG A 168 -3.33 14.69 2.71
C ARG A 168 -3.83 16.05 2.25
N ARG A 169 -3.09 17.12 2.56
CA ARG A 169 -3.48 18.47 2.12
C ARG A 169 -3.54 18.58 0.59
N ARG A 170 -2.56 18.05 -0.15
CA ARG A 170 -2.60 18.02 -1.61
C ARG A 170 -3.85 17.31 -2.15
N TRP A 171 -4.23 16.16 -1.58
CA TRP A 171 -5.48 15.48 -1.96
C TRP A 171 -6.75 16.27 -1.56
N GLN A 172 -6.74 17.02 -0.46
CA GLN A 172 -7.85 17.90 -0.09
C GLN A 172 -8.00 19.07 -1.06
N ASP A 173 -6.90 19.74 -1.39
CA ASP A 173 -6.84 20.85 -2.35
C ASP A 173 -7.21 20.36 -3.77
N GLU A 174 -6.78 19.15 -4.16
CA GLU A 174 -7.17 18.44 -5.40
C GLU A 174 -8.68 18.13 -5.43
N SER A 175 -9.25 17.61 -4.34
CA SER A 175 -10.69 17.32 -4.24
C SER A 175 -11.54 18.59 -4.38
N VAL A 176 -11.16 19.67 -3.68
CA VAL A 176 -11.86 20.96 -3.74
C VAL A 176 -11.73 21.63 -5.11
N LYS A 177 -10.63 21.40 -5.84
CA LYS A 177 -10.52 21.82 -7.24
C LYS A 177 -11.47 21.01 -8.13
N LEU A 178 -11.39 19.68 -8.06
CA LEU A 178 -12.23 18.79 -8.87
C LEU A 178 -13.73 18.97 -8.59
N GLU A 179 -14.14 19.30 -7.36
CA GLU A 179 -15.53 19.63 -7.02
C GLU A 179 -16.03 20.86 -7.79
N LYS A 180 -15.20 21.91 -7.90
CA LYS A 180 -15.49 23.11 -8.70
C LYS A 180 -15.50 22.82 -10.19
N ASP A 181 -14.53 22.05 -10.68
CA ASP A 181 -14.42 21.68 -12.10
C ASP A 181 -15.65 20.84 -12.53
N VAL A 182 -16.10 19.89 -11.69
CA VAL A 182 -17.36 19.15 -11.88
C VAL A 182 -18.57 20.08 -11.86
N ALA A 183 -18.65 21.04 -10.94
CA ALA A 183 -19.76 21.98 -10.87
C ALA A 183 -19.85 22.87 -12.12
N ALA A 184 -18.71 23.40 -12.60
CA ALA A 184 -18.64 24.18 -13.83
C ALA A 184 -19.01 23.35 -15.07
N GLN A 185 -18.49 22.12 -15.17
CA GLN A 185 -18.77 21.23 -16.30
C GLN A 185 -20.25 20.77 -16.34
N ARG A 186 -20.93 20.67 -15.18
CA ARG A 186 -22.39 20.39 -15.14
C ARG A 186 -23.22 21.51 -15.77
N GLU A 187 -22.86 22.77 -15.56
CA GLU A 187 -23.53 23.90 -16.21
C GLU A 187 -23.27 23.90 -17.74
N ILE A 188 -22.05 23.59 -18.18
CA ILE A 188 -21.73 23.42 -19.60
C ILE A 188 -22.56 22.30 -20.24
N VAL A 189 -22.73 21.17 -19.56
CA VAL A 189 -23.62 20.07 -20.02
C VAL A 189 -25.08 20.53 -20.07
N ARG A 190 -25.56 21.29 -19.09
CA ARG A 190 -26.93 21.82 -19.04
C ARG A 190 -27.20 22.77 -20.22
N ASP A 191 -26.31 23.73 -20.48
CA ASP A 191 -26.44 24.66 -21.61
C ASP A 191 -26.28 23.94 -22.97
N ALA A 192 -25.40 22.94 -23.07
CA ALA A 192 -25.30 22.10 -24.25
C ALA A 192 -26.57 21.27 -24.51
N SER A 193 -27.27 20.77 -23.48
CA SER A 193 -28.55 20.07 -23.63
C SER A 193 -29.63 21.00 -24.17
N VAL A 194 -29.76 22.21 -23.61
CA VAL A 194 -30.72 23.21 -24.09
C VAL A 194 -30.42 23.61 -25.55
N ALA A 195 -29.14 23.81 -25.90
CA ALA A 195 -28.73 24.12 -27.27
C ALA A 195 -28.98 22.95 -28.25
N LYS A 196 -28.81 21.71 -27.80
CA LYS A 196 -29.15 20.50 -28.56
C LYS A 196 -30.66 20.40 -28.79
N GLU A 197 -31.46 20.48 -27.72
CA GLU A 197 -32.93 20.40 -27.80
C GLU A 197 -33.53 21.47 -28.73
N ALA A 198 -32.98 22.70 -28.69
CA ALA A 198 -33.36 23.77 -29.61
C ALA A 198 -33.02 23.45 -31.08
N ALA A 199 -31.85 22.87 -31.34
CA ALA A 199 -31.43 22.48 -32.69
C ALA A 199 -32.23 21.28 -33.22
N GLU A 200 -32.51 20.26 -32.40
CA GLU A 200 -33.37 19.12 -32.75
C GLU A 200 -34.82 19.56 -33.01
N ALA A 201 -35.31 20.58 -32.30
CA ALA A 201 -36.62 21.16 -32.56
C ALA A 201 -36.70 21.91 -33.91
N GLU A 202 -35.62 22.57 -34.36
CA GLU A 202 -35.56 23.16 -35.71
C GLU A 202 -35.32 22.12 -36.81
N GLU A 203 -34.49 21.09 -36.56
CA GLU A 203 -34.35 19.92 -37.45
C GLU A 203 -35.69 19.26 -37.72
N LYS A 204 -36.50 19.02 -36.67
CA LYS A 204 -37.85 18.48 -36.81
C LYS A 204 -38.77 19.39 -37.64
N LYS A 205 -38.77 20.70 -37.40
CA LYS A 205 -39.60 21.64 -38.18
C LYS A 205 -39.18 21.69 -39.65
N ALA A 206 -37.88 21.64 -39.93
CA ALA A 206 -37.34 21.71 -41.28
C ALA A 206 -37.56 20.39 -42.05
N THR A 207 -37.37 19.24 -41.41
CA THR A 207 -37.70 17.92 -41.99
C THR A 207 -39.21 17.77 -42.22
N GLU A 208 -40.07 18.18 -41.29
CA GLU A 208 -41.52 18.21 -41.54
C GLU A 208 -41.91 19.13 -42.71
N ALA A 209 -41.17 20.21 -42.97
CA ALA A 209 -41.40 21.09 -44.13
C ALA A 209 -40.92 20.44 -45.45
N GLU A 210 -39.75 19.81 -45.45
CA GLU A 210 -39.21 19.03 -46.56
C GLU A 210 -40.13 17.85 -46.94
N ASP A 211 -40.65 17.13 -45.95
CA ASP A 211 -41.63 16.06 -46.14
C ASP A 211 -42.93 16.54 -46.77
N ARG A 212 -43.44 17.71 -46.33
CA ARG A 212 -44.65 18.34 -46.88
C ARG A 212 -44.42 18.85 -48.31
N LEU A 213 -43.21 19.27 -48.65
CA LEU A 213 -42.79 19.61 -50.02
C LEU A 213 -42.76 18.35 -50.89
N ASN A 214 -41.99 17.32 -50.48
CA ASN A 214 -41.84 16.06 -51.22
C ASN A 214 -43.21 15.40 -51.49
N LYS A 215 -44.12 15.40 -50.51
CA LYS A 215 -45.50 14.89 -50.66
C LYS A 215 -46.34 15.72 -51.64
N ARG A 216 -46.13 17.04 -51.74
CA ARG A 216 -46.81 17.91 -52.73
C ARG A 216 -46.29 17.69 -54.14
N GLU A 217 -44.98 17.47 -54.30
CA GLU A 217 -44.36 17.19 -55.60
C GLU A 217 -44.77 15.81 -56.12
N ALA A 218 -44.73 14.78 -55.26
CA ALA A 218 -45.23 13.44 -55.61
C ALA A 218 -46.71 13.42 -56.01
N SER A 219 -47.57 14.24 -55.36
CA SER A 219 -48.98 14.40 -55.76
C SER A 219 -49.17 15.19 -57.06
N LYS A 220 -48.22 16.01 -57.50
CA LYS A 220 -48.28 16.68 -58.80
C LYS A 220 -47.91 15.72 -59.92
N ASN A 221 -46.79 15.02 -59.80
CA ASN A 221 -46.33 14.09 -60.84
C ASN A 221 -47.34 12.96 -61.10
N LYS A 222 -48.14 12.58 -60.08
CA LYS A 222 -49.27 11.65 -60.23
C LYS A 222 -50.49 12.19 -60.98
N GLY A 223 -50.51 13.48 -61.34
CA GLY A 223 -51.60 14.11 -62.09
C GLY A 223 -51.40 14.11 -63.61
N ASP A 224 -50.19 13.85 -64.10
CA ASP A 224 -49.84 13.95 -65.52
C ASP A 224 -49.82 12.58 -66.25
N ASP A 225 -49.98 11.46 -65.53
CA ASP A 225 -49.98 10.09 -66.09
C ASP A 225 -51.38 9.58 -66.53
N ASP A 226 -52.49 10.22 -66.14
CA ASP A 226 -53.86 9.75 -66.43
C ASP A 226 -54.41 10.34 -67.74
N ALA A 227 -53.75 10.02 -68.85
CA ALA A 227 -54.08 10.54 -70.18
C ALA A 227 -53.89 9.54 -71.35
N SER A 228 -53.82 8.22 -71.11
CA SER A 228 -53.90 7.24 -72.20
C SER A 228 -54.23 5.80 -71.79
N GLY A 229 -54.95 5.07 -72.67
CA GLY A 229 -54.82 3.61 -72.78
C GLY A 229 -55.77 2.73 -71.93
N ASN A 230 -57.05 2.68 -72.28
CA ASN A 230 -57.92 1.54 -71.94
C ASN A 230 -57.60 0.34 -72.85
N GLU A 231 -57.51 -0.89 -72.30
CA GLU A 231 -58.33 -2.01 -72.80
C GLU A 231 -58.43 -3.24 -71.87
N THR A 232 -59.68 -3.69 -71.69
CA THR A 232 -60.16 -5.06 -71.38
C THR A 232 -59.68 -5.79 -70.12
N ALA A 233 -60.67 -6.22 -69.32
CA ALA A 233 -60.52 -7.28 -68.31
C ALA A 233 -61.04 -8.63 -68.82
N VAL A 234 -60.54 -9.72 -68.25
CA VAL A 234 -61.24 -11.02 -68.19
C VAL A 234 -61.12 -11.52 -66.74
N ALA A 235 -62.21 -12.05 -66.19
CA ALA A 235 -62.25 -12.62 -64.84
C ALA A 235 -62.12 -14.14 -64.87
N ASP A 236 -61.78 -14.76 -63.73
CA ASP A 236 -62.77 -15.62 -63.04
C ASP A 236 -62.45 -15.78 -61.54
N THR A 237 -63.21 -16.65 -60.85
CA THR A 237 -63.54 -16.54 -59.42
C THR A 237 -63.42 -17.85 -58.60
N ALA A 238 -63.71 -17.75 -57.29
CA ALA A 238 -63.74 -18.80 -56.24
C ALA A 238 -62.35 -19.32 -55.74
N VAL A 239 -61.94 -19.25 -54.47
CA VAL A 239 -62.55 -19.46 -53.11
C VAL A 239 -62.54 -20.92 -52.63
N ALA A 240 -61.67 -21.23 -51.65
CA ALA A 240 -61.96 -22.04 -50.45
C ALA A 240 -60.74 -22.14 -49.49
N ASP A 241 -60.98 -22.12 -48.18
CA ASP A 241 -60.00 -22.13 -47.09
C ASP A 241 -59.29 -23.47 -46.82
N ALA A 242 -58.07 -23.39 -46.23
CA ALA A 242 -57.70 -24.21 -45.07
C ALA A 242 -56.53 -23.58 -44.27
N VAL A 243 -56.67 -23.51 -42.94
CA VAL A 243 -55.72 -22.96 -41.93
C VAL A 243 -55.67 -24.00 -40.79
N PRO A 244 -54.49 -24.44 -40.28
CA PRO A 244 -53.81 -23.66 -39.25
C PRO A 244 -52.26 -23.69 -39.16
N THR A 245 -51.78 -22.62 -38.52
CA THR A 245 -50.50 -22.34 -37.84
C THR A 245 -50.32 -23.20 -36.54
N PRO A 246 -49.21 -23.16 -35.73
CA PRO A 246 -48.28 -22.02 -35.53
C PRO A 246 -46.75 -22.24 -35.27
N THR A 247 -46.05 -21.08 -35.30
CA THR A 247 -44.77 -20.56 -34.73
C THR A 247 -44.02 -21.32 -33.60
N PRO A 248 -42.75 -20.95 -33.21
CA PRO A 248 -41.92 -19.73 -33.50
C PRO A 248 -40.55 -20.01 -34.19
N THR A 249 -39.78 -19.06 -34.79
CA THR A 249 -39.04 -17.86 -34.24
C THR A 249 -37.92 -18.29 -33.28
N SER A 250 -36.62 -17.89 -33.32
CA SER A 250 -35.80 -16.74 -33.83
C SER A 250 -34.29 -17.17 -33.81
N THR A 251 -33.16 -16.51 -34.16
CA THR A 251 -32.60 -15.26 -34.82
C THR A 251 -31.03 -15.38 -34.70
N GLU A 252 -30.08 -14.71 -35.37
CA GLU A 252 -29.90 -13.85 -36.57
C GLU A 252 -28.38 -13.60 -36.82
N THR A 253 -27.97 -13.23 -38.06
CA THR A 253 -26.73 -12.48 -38.47
C THR A 253 -25.32 -13.03 -38.07
N VAL A 254 -24.14 -12.52 -38.52
CA VAL A 254 -23.72 -11.30 -39.29
C VAL A 254 -22.60 -11.65 -40.30
N ASP A 255 -22.45 -10.88 -41.39
CA ASP A 255 -21.35 -10.95 -42.37
C ASP A 255 -20.07 -10.19 -41.94
N GLU A 256 -18.95 -10.46 -42.64
CA GLU A 256 -17.59 -9.92 -42.40
C GLU A 256 -17.00 -9.24 -43.66
N TYR A 257 -16.15 -8.21 -43.50
CA TYR A 257 -15.36 -7.57 -44.57
C TYR A 257 -13.93 -7.18 -44.09
N PRO A 258 -12.84 -7.37 -44.89
CA PRO A 258 -11.46 -7.25 -44.37
C PRO A 258 -10.49 -6.25 -45.07
N VAL A 259 -9.71 -5.49 -44.26
CA VAL A 259 -8.40 -4.79 -44.57
C VAL A 259 -8.38 -3.82 -45.80
N ILE A 260 -7.31 -3.16 -46.32
CA ILE A 260 -5.81 -3.30 -46.37
C ILE A 260 -5.07 -1.93 -46.21
N GLU A 261 -3.74 -2.02 -46.08
CA GLU A 261 -2.60 -1.07 -45.98
C GLU A 261 -2.53 0.05 -47.08
N ASP A 262 -1.59 1.01 -47.16
CA ASP A 262 -0.31 1.25 -46.44
C ASP A 262 0.18 2.74 -46.53
N ASP A 263 1.39 2.99 -45.96
CA ASP A 263 2.51 3.80 -46.49
C ASP A 263 2.88 5.22 -45.95
N ALA A 264 4.15 5.28 -45.50
CA ALA A 264 5.15 6.36 -45.58
C ALA A 264 5.16 7.62 -44.67
N VAL A 265 6.40 8.07 -44.39
CA VAL A 265 6.82 9.19 -43.52
C VAL A 265 7.59 10.25 -44.34
N PRO A 266 7.80 11.49 -43.87
CA PRO A 266 9.12 11.78 -43.28
C PRO A 266 9.15 12.76 -42.09
N GLU A 267 10.24 12.66 -41.34
CA GLU A 267 10.74 13.57 -40.27
C GLU A 267 11.37 14.85 -40.85
N LEU A 268 11.35 15.99 -40.12
CA LEU A 268 12.43 17.01 -40.18
C LEU A 268 12.34 18.13 -39.10
N GLN A 269 13.35 18.16 -38.23
CA GLN A 269 14.00 19.33 -37.58
C GLN A 269 13.23 20.30 -36.66
N ALA A 270 14.01 20.91 -35.75
CA ALA A 270 13.57 21.82 -34.69
C ALA A 270 14.05 23.26 -34.91
N ILE A 271 13.44 24.20 -34.17
CA ILE A 271 13.86 25.61 -34.07
C ILE A 271 13.82 25.99 -32.58
N ASP A 272 14.94 26.45 -32.03
CA ASP A 272 14.99 27.14 -30.74
C ASP A 272 14.60 28.61 -30.93
N ASP A 273 13.65 29.12 -30.13
CA ASP A 273 13.44 30.55 -29.94
C ASP A 273 12.97 30.81 -28.50
N VAL A 274 13.61 31.77 -27.81
CA VAL A 274 13.40 32.04 -26.38
C VAL A 274 12.46 33.23 -26.22
N ALA A 275 11.26 33.00 -25.65
CA ALA A 275 10.26 34.04 -25.41
C ALA A 275 9.62 33.95 -24.02
N ASP A 276 9.95 34.95 -23.17
CA ASP A 276 9.33 35.39 -21.91
C ASP A 276 8.02 34.67 -21.48
N GLU A 277 8.12 33.62 -20.66
CA GLU A 277 6.97 32.92 -20.08
C GLU A 277 6.28 33.75 -18.97
N ARG A 278 5.40 34.66 -19.38
CA ARG A 278 4.32 35.13 -18.50
C ARG A 278 3.33 33.99 -18.26
N GLU A 279 3.16 33.58 -17.00
CA GLU A 279 2.06 32.69 -16.62
C GLU A 279 0.71 33.35 -16.95
N GLU A 280 -0.01 32.74 -17.91
CA GLU A 280 -1.34 33.19 -18.33
C GLU A 280 -2.37 32.93 -17.22
N SER A 281 -3.09 33.97 -16.78
CA SER A 281 -4.05 33.85 -15.68
C SER A 281 -5.24 32.94 -16.04
N GLU A 282 -5.88 32.28 -15.06
CA GLU A 282 -7.01 31.37 -15.34
C GLU A 282 -8.17 32.06 -16.09
N GLU A 283 -8.39 33.37 -15.87
CA GLU A 283 -9.38 34.17 -16.62
C GLU A 283 -8.93 34.46 -18.06
N GLU A 284 -7.64 34.73 -18.27
CA GLU A 284 -7.05 35.03 -19.57
C GLU A 284 -6.94 33.77 -20.44
N ARG A 285 -6.57 32.63 -19.84
CA ARG A 285 -6.66 31.29 -20.44
C ARG A 285 -8.10 30.92 -20.77
N GLY A 286 -9.05 31.23 -19.89
CA GLY A 286 -10.49 31.07 -20.14
C GLY A 286 -10.98 31.92 -21.32
N ARG A 287 -10.54 33.19 -21.39
CA ARG A 287 -10.82 34.11 -22.51
C ARG A 287 -10.16 33.64 -23.81
N ARG A 288 -8.93 33.15 -23.79
CA ARG A 288 -8.22 32.60 -24.96
C ARG A 288 -8.92 31.35 -25.50
N ILE A 289 -9.29 30.41 -24.63
CA ILE A 289 -10.10 29.24 -25.02
C ILE A 289 -11.43 29.72 -25.62
N ALA A 290 -12.16 30.63 -24.98
CA ALA A 290 -13.41 31.16 -25.51
C ALA A 290 -13.23 31.85 -26.88
N GLN A 291 -12.18 32.65 -27.07
CA GLN A 291 -11.85 33.28 -28.36
C GLN A 291 -11.49 32.27 -29.44
N GLN A 292 -10.87 31.14 -29.08
CA GLN A 292 -10.60 30.04 -30.01
C GLN A 292 -11.88 29.34 -30.52
N TRP A 293 -13.03 29.55 -29.86
CA TRP A 293 -14.37 29.17 -30.34
C TRP A 293 -15.18 30.37 -30.89
N ILE A 294 -14.64 31.59 -30.89
CA ILE A 294 -15.32 32.83 -31.32
C ILE A 294 -14.40 33.68 -32.22
N HIS A 295 -13.75 33.05 -33.20
CA HIS A 295 -13.16 33.73 -34.36
C HIS A 295 -13.36 32.88 -35.64
N GLY A 296 -14.18 33.31 -36.61
CA GLY A 296 -15.12 34.42 -36.53
C GLY A 296 -15.87 34.73 -37.81
N ASP A 297 -17.04 35.35 -37.68
CA ASP A 297 -17.72 36.10 -38.74
C ASP A 297 -17.33 37.59 -38.63
N SER A 298 -16.17 37.97 -39.18
CA SER A 298 -15.78 39.38 -39.30
C SER A 298 -15.91 39.86 -40.75
N GLU A 299 -16.92 40.70 -40.98
CA GLU A 299 -17.08 41.54 -42.17
C GLU A 299 -16.93 40.85 -43.55
N SER A 300 -17.82 39.89 -43.81
CA SER A 300 -18.45 39.89 -45.13
C SER A 300 -19.56 40.96 -45.11
N THR A 301 -19.43 42.01 -45.92
CA THR A 301 -20.54 42.92 -46.27
C THR A 301 -21.50 42.25 -47.25
N GLY A 302 -21.94 41.03 -46.88
CA GLY A 302 -22.82 40.18 -47.65
C GLY A 302 -24.21 40.79 -47.77
N THR A 303 -24.58 41.12 -49.01
CA THR A 303 -25.91 41.60 -49.41
C THR A 303 -27.02 40.82 -48.69
N ALA A 304 -27.95 41.54 -48.06
CA ALA A 304 -29.14 40.93 -47.46
C ALA A 304 -29.84 40.02 -48.48
N PRO A 305 -30.25 38.79 -48.11
CA PRO A 305 -30.75 37.82 -49.07
C PRO A 305 -31.97 38.39 -49.79
N SER A 306 -31.84 38.62 -51.09
CA SER A 306 -32.95 38.95 -51.97
C SER A 306 -34.00 37.85 -51.83
N GLY A 307 -35.22 38.22 -51.44
CA GLY A 307 -36.34 37.28 -51.41
C GLY A 307 -36.51 36.58 -52.77
N PRO A 308 -37.02 35.34 -52.79
CA PRO A 308 -36.94 34.44 -53.94
C PRO A 308 -37.37 35.14 -55.23
N SER A 309 -36.42 35.30 -56.14
CA SER A 309 -36.56 36.00 -57.41
C SER A 309 -37.50 35.29 -58.39
N SER A 310 -37.70 33.98 -58.20
CA SER A 310 -38.63 33.15 -58.95
C SER A 310 -39.44 32.27 -58.00
N PRO A 311 -40.71 31.95 -58.31
CA PRO A 311 -41.46 30.89 -57.64
C PRO A 311 -40.79 29.50 -57.68
N ALA A 312 -39.82 29.31 -58.60
CA ALA A 312 -39.04 28.09 -58.72
C ALA A 312 -37.98 27.91 -57.61
N ASP A 313 -37.58 28.98 -56.92
CA ASP A 313 -36.45 28.95 -55.95
C ASP A 313 -36.87 28.36 -54.57
N VAL A 314 -38.18 28.17 -54.35
CA VAL A 314 -38.78 27.84 -53.04
C VAL A 314 -38.58 26.37 -52.61
N PRO A 315 -38.68 25.34 -53.47
CA PRO A 315 -38.42 23.95 -53.09
C PRO A 315 -37.00 23.72 -52.57
N ASP A 316 -36.01 24.26 -53.27
CA ASP A 316 -34.60 24.05 -52.94
C ASP A 316 -34.22 24.82 -51.67
N ALA A 317 -34.75 26.04 -51.47
CA ALA A 317 -34.59 26.76 -50.20
C ALA A 317 -35.16 26.01 -48.98
N ILE A 318 -36.16 25.14 -49.16
CA ILE A 318 -36.70 24.27 -48.10
C ILE A 318 -35.77 23.07 -47.86
N ARG A 319 -35.28 22.41 -48.91
CA ARG A 319 -34.29 21.32 -48.81
C ARG A 319 -33.00 21.81 -48.14
N ASP A 320 -32.48 22.96 -48.56
CA ASP A 320 -31.32 23.61 -47.96
C ASP A 320 -31.53 24.05 -46.51
N ARG A 321 -32.77 24.36 -46.10
CA ARG A 321 -33.06 24.58 -44.67
C ARG A 321 -33.01 23.26 -43.90
N ALA A 322 -33.53 22.18 -44.47
CA ALA A 322 -33.52 20.86 -43.83
C ALA A 322 -32.10 20.28 -43.71
N THR A 323 -31.25 20.38 -44.74
CA THR A 323 -29.84 19.95 -44.67
C THR A 323 -29.05 20.74 -43.62
N ARG A 324 -29.19 22.08 -43.61
CA ARG A 324 -28.54 22.94 -42.59
C ARG A 324 -29.05 22.65 -41.17
N ALA A 325 -30.34 22.38 -40.99
CA ALA A 325 -30.90 22.05 -39.67
C ALA A 325 -30.44 20.66 -39.18
N LYS A 326 -30.39 19.64 -40.06
CA LYS A 326 -29.80 18.32 -39.75
C LYS A 326 -28.33 18.44 -39.32
N LYS A 327 -27.53 19.23 -40.05
CA LYS A 327 -26.13 19.48 -39.68
C LYS A 327 -26.04 20.16 -38.31
N ALA A 328 -26.79 21.25 -38.09
CA ALA A 328 -26.77 21.99 -36.83
C ALA A 328 -27.21 21.14 -35.62
N ALA A 329 -28.19 20.24 -35.80
CA ALA A 329 -28.58 19.29 -34.77
C ALA A 329 -27.46 18.29 -34.45
N ASN A 330 -26.79 17.73 -35.47
CA ASN A 330 -25.62 16.86 -35.26
C ASN A 330 -24.46 17.59 -34.57
N ASP A 331 -24.11 18.79 -35.04
CA ASP A 331 -23.07 19.63 -34.42
C ASP A 331 -23.34 19.86 -32.92
N LYS A 332 -24.62 20.02 -32.51
CA LYS A 332 -25.01 20.17 -31.09
C LYS A 332 -25.13 18.84 -30.33
N ARG A 333 -25.50 17.74 -31.00
CA ARG A 333 -25.43 16.38 -30.42
C ARG A 333 -24.01 16.05 -30.01
N ASP A 334 -23.04 16.32 -30.88
CA ASP A 334 -21.62 16.03 -30.65
C ASP A 334 -21.03 16.91 -29.54
N VAL A 335 -21.32 18.23 -29.52
CA VAL A 335 -20.91 19.12 -28.42
C VAL A 335 -21.47 18.67 -27.07
N HIS A 336 -22.76 18.29 -27.00
CA HIS A 336 -23.35 17.76 -25.78
C HIS A 336 -22.71 16.41 -25.36
N ALA A 337 -22.50 15.49 -26.30
CA ALA A 337 -21.86 14.21 -26.03
C ALA A 337 -20.40 14.36 -25.56
N GLN A 338 -19.66 15.33 -26.11
CA GLN A 338 -18.31 15.68 -25.64
C GLN A 338 -18.36 16.23 -24.21
N ALA A 339 -19.23 17.22 -23.94
CA ALA A 339 -19.38 17.81 -22.62
C ALA A 339 -19.75 16.77 -21.54
N GLN A 340 -20.61 15.79 -21.87
CA GLN A 340 -20.95 14.68 -20.99
C GLN A 340 -19.76 13.77 -20.68
N ARG A 341 -18.93 13.44 -21.69
CA ARG A 341 -17.71 12.62 -21.47
C ARG A 341 -16.76 13.31 -20.50
N THR A 342 -16.49 14.60 -20.68
CA THR A 342 -15.64 15.40 -19.78
C THR A 342 -16.23 15.45 -18.35
N LEU A 343 -17.55 15.55 -18.21
CA LEU A 343 -18.20 15.49 -16.90
C LEU A 343 -17.97 14.14 -16.21
N THR A 344 -18.21 13.03 -16.90
CA THR A 344 -18.00 11.68 -16.33
C THR A 344 -16.54 11.44 -15.95
N GLU A 345 -15.59 11.97 -16.71
CA GLU A 345 -14.16 11.90 -16.39
C GLU A 345 -13.80 12.68 -15.11
N LEU A 346 -14.30 13.91 -14.97
CA LEU A 346 -14.08 14.74 -13.78
C LEU A 346 -14.77 14.16 -12.54
N GLU A 347 -15.99 13.64 -12.68
CA GLU A 347 -16.70 12.96 -11.60
C GLU A 347 -15.99 11.67 -11.15
N GLY A 348 -15.39 10.92 -12.09
CA GLY A 348 -14.51 9.78 -11.80
C GLY A 348 -13.29 10.20 -10.99
N LYS A 349 -12.54 11.20 -11.46
CA LYS A 349 -11.37 11.76 -10.76
C LYS A 349 -11.73 12.25 -9.34
N HIS A 350 -12.80 13.02 -9.20
CA HIS A 350 -13.26 13.50 -7.89
C HIS A 350 -13.62 12.35 -6.93
N LYS A 351 -14.30 11.32 -7.44
CA LYS A 351 -14.65 10.11 -6.68
C LYS A 351 -13.42 9.34 -6.20
N ASP A 352 -12.39 9.21 -7.04
CA ASP A 352 -11.16 8.51 -6.66
C ASP A 352 -10.34 9.29 -5.62
N VAL A 353 -10.25 10.62 -5.74
CA VAL A 353 -9.60 11.47 -4.71
C VAL A 353 -10.40 11.44 -3.40
N THR A 354 -11.74 11.49 -3.47
CA THR A 354 -12.62 11.32 -2.29
C THR A 354 -12.42 9.94 -1.63
N LYS A 355 -12.27 8.88 -2.43
CA LYS A 355 -11.95 7.52 -1.94
C LYS A 355 -10.59 7.47 -1.26
N ARG A 356 -9.56 8.12 -1.80
CA ARG A 356 -8.24 8.26 -1.13
C ARG A 356 -8.41 8.96 0.22
N LEU A 357 -9.04 10.14 0.26
CA LEU A 357 -9.21 10.93 1.50
C LEU A 357 -9.94 10.21 2.64
N SER A 358 -10.83 9.28 2.30
CA SER A 358 -11.60 8.43 3.24
C SER A 358 -10.97 7.07 3.55
N THR A 359 -9.88 6.69 2.88
CA THR A 359 -9.16 5.43 3.12
C THR A 359 -8.24 5.54 4.34
N PHE A 360 -8.16 4.48 5.14
CA PHE A 360 -7.22 4.37 6.26
C PHE A 360 -5.84 3.89 5.77
N PHE A 361 -4.81 4.72 5.99
CA PHE A 361 -3.43 4.48 5.55
C PHE A 361 -2.46 4.24 6.73
N GLY A 362 -2.97 3.73 7.85
CA GLY A 362 -2.30 3.79 9.15
C GLY A 362 -2.64 5.08 9.92
N PRO A 363 -2.37 5.11 11.25
CA PRO A 363 -2.77 6.19 12.14
C PRO A 363 -2.20 7.57 11.78
N ASN A 364 -1.03 7.61 11.12
CA ASN A 364 -0.36 8.82 10.66
C ASN A 364 -0.34 8.95 9.13
N MET A 365 -1.02 8.03 8.43
CA MET A 365 -0.95 7.82 6.98
C MET A 365 0.44 7.36 6.48
N GLU A 366 1.18 6.62 7.29
CA GLU A 366 2.50 6.09 6.92
C GLU A 366 2.50 5.16 5.69
N LEU A 367 1.34 4.69 5.23
CA LEU A 367 1.20 3.88 4.01
C LEU A 367 0.70 4.67 2.78
N ALA A 368 0.34 5.95 2.93
CA ALA A 368 -0.31 6.73 1.87
C ALA A 368 0.61 7.01 0.66
N HIS A 369 1.93 6.98 0.84
CA HIS A 369 2.90 7.11 -0.25
C HIS A 369 3.00 5.87 -1.15
N MET A 370 2.33 4.76 -0.78
CA MET A 370 2.33 3.50 -1.53
C MET A 370 1.15 3.39 -2.50
N VAL A 371 0.25 4.39 -2.56
CA VAL A 371 -0.96 4.38 -3.39
C VAL A 371 -0.58 4.57 -4.86
N GLY A 372 -0.71 3.49 -5.65
CA GLY A 372 -0.35 3.47 -7.07
C GLY A 372 1.07 2.93 -7.34
N GLU A 373 1.86 2.69 -6.29
CA GLU A 373 3.14 2.00 -6.38
C GLU A 373 2.93 0.48 -6.42
N CYS A 374 3.78 -0.24 -7.17
CA CYS A 374 3.70 -1.69 -7.33
C CYS A 374 5.08 -2.35 -7.15
N TYR A 375 5.18 -3.31 -6.24
CA TYR A 375 6.42 -3.98 -5.88
C TYR A 375 6.49 -5.37 -6.51
N LYS A 376 7.62 -5.70 -7.14
CA LYS A 376 7.80 -6.93 -7.93
C LYS A 376 8.88 -7.83 -7.36
N LEU A 377 8.65 -9.13 -7.46
CA LEU A 377 9.62 -10.18 -7.12
C LEU A 377 9.39 -11.40 -8.02
N THR A 378 10.43 -11.86 -8.71
CA THR A 378 10.41 -13.17 -9.37
C THR A 378 10.88 -14.23 -8.39
N VAL A 379 10.09 -15.29 -8.20
CA VAL A 379 10.46 -16.47 -7.40
C VAL A 379 10.28 -17.71 -8.28
N GLU A 380 11.32 -18.52 -8.36
CA GLU A 380 11.46 -19.62 -9.32
C GLU A 380 11.20 -19.18 -10.77
N GLN A 381 9.96 -19.37 -11.25
CA GLN A 381 9.51 -19.11 -12.62
C GLN A 381 8.35 -18.10 -12.71
N TYR A 382 7.86 -17.59 -11.57
CA TYR A 382 6.67 -16.73 -11.48
C TYR A 382 7.04 -15.31 -11.04
N ALA A 383 6.51 -14.28 -11.70
CA ALA A 383 6.68 -12.89 -11.31
C ALA A 383 5.48 -12.39 -10.48
N TYR A 384 5.70 -12.18 -9.18
CA TYR A 384 4.70 -11.62 -8.27
C TYR A 384 4.73 -10.09 -8.31
N GLU A 385 3.55 -9.47 -8.40
CA GLU A 385 3.33 -8.01 -8.34
C GLU A 385 2.34 -7.72 -7.22
N VAL A 386 2.70 -6.84 -6.28
CA VAL A 386 1.83 -6.37 -5.19
C VAL A 386 1.73 -4.86 -5.24
N CYS A 387 0.54 -4.32 -5.49
CA CYS A 387 0.25 -2.89 -5.47
C CYS A 387 -0.61 -2.54 -4.24
N PRO A 388 -0.05 -1.93 -3.17
CA PRO A 388 -0.83 -1.50 -2.03
C PRO A 388 -2.01 -0.58 -2.42
N PHE A 389 -3.16 -0.83 -1.79
CA PHE A 389 -4.44 -0.18 -2.06
C PHE A 389 -5.00 -0.41 -3.49
N GLY A 390 -4.40 -1.34 -4.24
CA GLY A 390 -4.84 -1.83 -5.53
C GLY A 390 -4.98 -3.36 -5.56
N ASP A 391 -4.34 -4.00 -6.54
CA ASP A 391 -4.37 -5.44 -6.77
C ASP A 391 -3.01 -6.12 -6.52
N ALA A 392 -3.06 -7.44 -6.31
CA ALA A 392 -1.89 -8.32 -6.37
C ALA A 392 -2.06 -9.39 -7.46
N LYS A 393 -0.95 -9.82 -8.07
CA LYS A 393 -0.90 -10.74 -9.22
C LYS A 393 0.30 -11.69 -9.17
N GLN A 394 0.17 -12.79 -9.90
CA GLN A 394 1.20 -13.75 -10.26
C GLN A 394 1.19 -13.83 -11.80
N ASP A 395 2.18 -13.24 -12.44
CA ASP A 395 2.22 -12.97 -13.88
C ASP A 395 0.93 -12.27 -14.38
N THR A 396 0.09 -12.96 -15.14
CA THR A 396 -1.22 -12.47 -15.60
C THR A 396 -2.37 -12.81 -14.65
N THR A 397 -2.19 -13.77 -13.74
CA THR A 397 -3.21 -14.31 -12.84
C THR A 397 -3.45 -13.36 -11.66
N ARG A 398 -4.71 -12.97 -11.39
CA ARG A 398 -5.02 -12.09 -10.25
C ARG A 398 -5.00 -12.87 -8.93
N LEU A 399 -4.19 -12.45 -7.97
CA LEU A 399 -4.19 -13.00 -6.61
C LEU A 399 -5.26 -12.36 -5.72
N GLY A 400 -5.63 -11.10 -5.97
CA GLY A 400 -6.78 -10.46 -5.33
C GLY A 400 -6.71 -8.94 -5.32
N THR A 401 -7.76 -8.31 -4.81
CA THR A 401 -7.83 -6.87 -4.53
C THR A 401 -7.65 -6.61 -3.04
N MET A 402 -6.87 -5.59 -2.70
CA MET A 402 -6.59 -5.25 -1.30
C MET A 402 -7.88 -4.87 -0.55
N GLN A 403 -8.08 -5.49 0.61
CA GLN A 403 -9.13 -5.18 1.55
C GLN A 403 -8.74 -3.95 2.41
N PRO A 404 -9.69 -3.24 3.04
CA PRO A 404 -9.38 -2.18 3.98
C PRO A 404 -8.43 -2.67 5.09
N VAL A 405 -7.41 -1.88 5.41
CA VAL A 405 -6.42 -2.18 6.46
C VAL A 405 -7.12 -2.25 7.82
N ASP A 406 -6.90 -3.32 8.59
CA ASP A 406 -7.42 -3.41 9.96
C ASP A 406 -6.69 -2.39 10.86
N VAL A 407 -7.46 -1.63 11.63
CA VAL A 407 -6.94 -0.67 12.61
C VAL A 407 -6.21 -1.39 13.75
N LYS A 408 -6.49 -2.67 13.99
CA LYS A 408 -5.84 -3.52 15.00
C LYS A 408 -4.51 -4.13 14.51
N ASP A 409 -4.41 -4.43 13.21
CA ASP A 409 -3.18 -4.91 12.58
C ASP A 409 -2.88 -4.12 11.29
N PRO A 410 -2.38 -2.88 11.43
CA PRO A 410 -2.00 -2.06 10.29
C PRO A 410 -0.69 -2.54 9.62
N ARG A 411 -0.08 -3.63 10.11
CA ARG A 411 1.10 -4.27 9.48
C ARG A 411 0.73 -5.46 8.60
N THR A 412 -0.56 -5.75 8.38
CA THR A 412 -1.00 -6.81 7.45
C THR A 412 -1.90 -6.25 6.35
N MET A 413 -1.55 -6.53 5.08
CA MET A 413 -2.37 -6.24 3.91
C MET A 413 -2.96 -7.53 3.35
N VAL A 414 -4.29 -7.66 3.36
CA VAL A 414 -5.01 -8.84 2.86
C VAL A 414 -5.58 -8.53 1.47
N PHE A 415 -5.31 -9.40 0.49
CA PHE A 415 -5.84 -9.33 -0.87
C PHE A 415 -6.73 -10.53 -1.13
N ASN A 416 -8.00 -10.29 -1.46
CA ASN A 416 -9.03 -11.32 -1.62
C ASN A 416 -9.76 -11.17 -2.97
N GLY A 417 -10.50 -12.20 -3.37
CA GLY A 417 -11.29 -12.17 -4.62
C GLY A 417 -10.42 -12.26 -5.87
N GLY A 418 -9.29 -12.96 -5.77
CA GLY A 418 -8.46 -13.32 -6.92
C GLY A 418 -9.16 -14.29 -7.87
N GLU A 419 -8.47 -14.60 -8.96
CA GLU A 419 -8.94 -15.51 -9.99
C GLU A 419 -9.19 -16.91 -9.41
N ARG A 420 -10.24 -17.59 -9.89
CA ARG A 420 -10.68 -18.85 -9.30
C ARG A 420 -9.64 -19.96 -9.48
N CYS A 421 -9.28 -20.61 -8.38
CA CYS A 421 -8.38 -21.76 -8.39
C CYS A 421 -9.09 -23.00 -8.95
N TRP A 422 -8.36 -23.86 -9.68
CA TRP A 422 -8.89 -25.18 -10.02
C TRP A 422 -8.90 -26.07 -8.77
N ASN A 423 -10.09 -26.55 -8.38
CA ASN A 423 -10.29 -27.37 -7.17
C ASN A 423 -9.68 -26.73 -5.90
N GLY A 424 -9.99 -25.44 -5.69
CA GLY A 424 -9.58 -24.62 -4.55
C GLY A 424 -10.46 -23.37 -4.39
N PRO A 425 -10.11 -22.44 -3.50
CA PRO A 425 -10.85 -21.19 -3.29
C PRO A 425 -10.69 -20.20 -4.47
N ALA A 426 -11.27 -18.99 -4.36
CA ALA A 426 -10.73 -17.86 -5.10
C ALA A 426 -9.32 -17.57 -4.58
N ARG A 427 -8.36 -17.19 -5.45
CA ARG A 427 -7.01 -16.86 -4.98
C ARG A 427 -7.04 -15.72 -3.96
N SER A 428 -6.07 -15.74 -3.05
CA SER A 428 -5.82 -14.71 -2.05
C SER A 428 -4.32 -14.57 -1.79
N ILE A 429 -3.88 -13.40 -1.32
CA ILE A 429 -2.51 -13.21 -0.80
C ILE A 429 -2.51 -12.33 0.45
N THR A 430 -1.78 -12.75 1.47
CA THR A 430 -1.56 -11.98 2.70
C THR A 430 -0.13 -11.47 2.76
N VAL A 431 0.04 -10.16 2.83
CA VAL A 431 1.34 -9.49 2.78
C VAL A 431 1.62 -8.83 4.13
N SER A 432 2.63 -9.33 4.84
CA SER A 432 3.04 -8.77 6.14
C SER A 432 4.13 -7.70 5.95
N LEU A 433 3.93 -6.53 6.56
CA LEU A 433 4.87 -5.42 6.51
C LEU A 433 6.00 -5.63 7.52
N ARG A 434 7.25 -5.44 7.06
CA ARG A 434 8.47 -5.61 7.88
C ARG A 434 9.33 -4.35 7.80
N CYS A 435 10.07 -4.04 8.86
CA CYS A 435 10.97 -2.89 8.84
C CYS A 435 12.04 -3.05 7.74
N GLY A 436 12.05 -2.11 6.77
CA GLY A 436 12.95 -2.12 5.63
C GLY A 436 13.82 -0.86 5.56
N GLY A 437 15.04 -0.92 6.10
CA GLY A 437 16.00 0.20 6.03
C GLY A 437 16.39 0.62 4.60
N GLY A 438 16.35 -0.31 3.65
CA GLY A 438 16.66 -0.09 2.24
C GLY A 438 15.50 0.45 1.38
N GLY A 439 14.37 0.85 1.97
CA GLY A 439 13.17 1.27 1.23
C GLY A 439 12.14 0.16 1.03
N ASN A 440 11.23 0.35 0.06
CA ASN A 440 10.11 -0.56 -0.18
C ASN A 440 10.53 -1.73 -1.09
N LYS A 441 10.43 -2.98 -0.63
CA LYS A 441 10.79 -4.19 -1.39
C LYS A 441 9.91 -5.40 -1.04
N LEU A 442 9.37 -6.07 -2.05
CA LEU A 442 8.70 -7.38 -1.91
C LEU A 442 9.74 -8.50 -1.74
N ALA A 443 9.48 -9.42 -0.83
CA ALA A 443 10.35 -10.53 -0.45
C ALA A 443 9.51 -11.73 0.04
N ASP A 444 10.17 -12.88 0.19
CA ASP A 444 9.69 -14.06 0.91
C ASP A 444 8.24 -14.44 0.56
N VAL A 445 8.00 -14.64 -0.74
CA VAL A 445 6.70 -15.07 -1.28
C VAL A 445 6.64 -16.59 -1.28
N GLU A 446 5.60 -17.14 -0.63
CA GLU A 446 5.41 -18.57 -0.39
C GLU A 446 3.93 -18.95 -0.68
N GLU A 447 3.66 -20.19 -1.11
CA GLU A 447 2.30 -20.75 -1.23
C GLU A 447 2.08 -21.80 -0.12
N PRO A 448 1.77 -21.39 1.14
CA PRO A 448 1.57 -22.32 2.26
C PRO A 448 0.32 -23.19 2.13
N SER A 449 -0.64 -22.81 1.28
CA SER A 449 -1.91 -23.49 1.04
C SER A 449 -2.36 -23.24 -0.40
N ARG A 450 -3.08 -24.20 -1.01
CA ARG A 450 -3.40 -24.14 -2.46
C ARG A 450 -4.15 -22.85 -2.80
N CYS A 451 -3.53 -22.03 -3.65
CA CYS A 451 -4.03 -20.74 -4.09
C CYS A 451 -4.19 -19.67 -2.98
N GLU A 452 -3.57 -19.89 -1.82
CA GLU A 452 -3.49 -18.93 -0.69
C GLU A 452 -2.01 -18.61 -0.45
N TYR A 453 -1.59 -17.40 -0.83
CA TYR A 453 -0.18 -17.00 -0.81
C TYR A 453 0.15 -16.15 0.42
N ALA A 454 1.39 -16.22 0.88
CA ALA A 454 1.96 -15.37 1.91
C ALA A 454 3.16 -14.58 1.34
N ALA A 455 3.38 -13.36 1.82
CA ALA A 455 4.54 -12.55 1.42
C ALA A 455 5.02 -11.59 2.53
N LYS A 456 6.23 -11.06 2.37
CA LYS A 456 6.78 -10.00 3.23
C LYS A 456 7.09 -8.76 2.39
N LEU A 457 6.52 -7.62 2.76
CA LEU A 457 6.84 -6.33 2.14
C LEU A 457 7.69 -5.52 3.13
N TYR A 458 8.98 -5.45 2.86
CA TYR A 458 9.90 -4.61 3.61
C TYR A 458 9.62 -3.14 3.27
N THR A 459 9.50 -2.29 4.27
CA THR A 459 9.25 -0.85 4.10
C THR A 459 9.70 -0.06 5.35
N PRO A 460 10.20 1.18 5.19
CA PRO A 460 10.41 2.08 6.32
C PRO A 460 9.14 2.35 7.13
N ALA A 461 7.97 2.35 6.48
CA ALA A 461 6.69 2.67 7.13
C ALA A 461 6.35 1.76 8.34
N ALA A 462 6.88 0.54 8.34
CA ALA A 462 6.69 -0.47 9.39
C ALA A 462 7.83 -0.53 10.43
N CYS A 463 8.84 0.34 10.35
CA CYS A 463 9.93 0.40 11.33
C CYS A 463 9.51 1.08 12.63
N ASP A 464 9.79 0.44 13.76
CA ASP A 464 9.46 0.96 15.09
C ASP A 464 10.69 1.50 15.83
N PRO A 465 10.63 2.70 16.44
CA PRO A 465 11.67 3.14 17.37
C PRO A 465 11.91 2.15 18.51
N GLY A 466 10.86 1.50 19.04
CA GLY A 466 11.00 0.52 20.11
C GLY A 466 11.72 -0.78 19.70
N GLU A 467 11.65 -1.13 18.41
CA GLU A 467 12.45 -2.24 17.85
C GLU A 467 13.93 -1.85 17.77
N VAL A 468 14.25 -0.59 17.45
CA VAL A 468 15.62 -0.05 17.50
C VAL A 468 16.12 -0.01 18.95
N ASP A 469 15.37 0.57 19.87
CA ASP A 469 15.73 0.67 21.29
C ASP A 469 15.96 -0.71 21.93
N ALA A 470 15.27 -1.76 21.47
CA ALA A 470 15.50 -3.13 21.92
C ALA A 470 16.83 -3.70 21.39
N LEU A 471 17.11 -3.56 20.09
CA LEU A 471 18.36 -4.00 19.47
C LEU A 471 19.58 -3.24 19.99
N GLU A 472 19.43 -1.96 20.34
CA GLU A 472 20.50 -1.15 20.94
C GLU A 472 20.83 -1.59 22.37
N ARG A 473 19.84 -2.07 23.14
CA ARG A 473 20.08 -2.68 24.46
C ARG A 473 20.75 -4.05 24.34
N GLU A 474 20.27 -4.93 23.45
CA GLU A 474 20.96 -6.22 23.18
C GLU A 474 22.43 -5.98 22.78
N LEU A 475 22.69 -4.99 21.91
CA LEU A 475 24.07 -4.65 21.52
C LEU A 475 24.90 -4.11 22.70
N ALA A 476 24.35 -3.19 23.50
CA ALA A 476 25.07 -2.60 24.63
C ALA A 476 25.39 -3.61 25.72
N GLU A 477 24.45 -4.53 26.02
CA GLU A 477 24.66 -5.65 26.93
C GLU A 477 25.79 -6.56 26.43
N MET A 478 25.74 -6.96 25.15
CA MET A 478 26.80 -7.77 24.53
C MET A 478 28.17 -7.06 24.42
N GLU A 479 28.19 -5.74 24.28
CA GLU A 479 29.44 -4.96 24.21
C GLU A 479 30.06 -4.72 25.60
N GLU A 480 29.26 -4.56 26.67
CA GLU A 480 29.76 -4.54 28.05
C GLU A 480 30.19 -5.94 28.53
N GLU A 481 29.51 -7.03 28.14
CA GLU A 481 30.01 -8.40 28.40
C GLU A 481 31.37 -8.65 27.73
N ALA A 482 31.53 -8.23 26.48
CA ALA A 482 32.82 -8.31 25.79
C ALA A 482 33.88 -7.42 26.45
N ARG A 483 33.51 -6.24 26.94
CA ARG A 483 34.42 -5.36 27.69
C ARG A 483 34.86 -5.99 29.02
N ALA A 484 33.95 -6.65 29.74
CA ALA A 484 34.25 -7.39 30.96
C ALA A 484 35.20 -8.57 30.68
N ALA A 485 35.02 -9.28 29.55
CA ALA A 485 35.90 -10.36 29.12
C ALA A 485 37.34 -9.90 28.80
N MET A 486 37.55 -8.64 28.43
CA MET A 486 38.89 -8.06 28.25
C MET A 486 39.56 -7.60 29.56
N GLY A 487 38.80 -7.49 30.66
CA GLY A 487 39.24 -6.83 31.89
C GLY A 487 39.40 -7.72 33.12
N ALA A 488 38.87 -8.94 33.13
CA ALA A 488 38.91 -9.85 34.27
C ALA A 488 40.02 -10.92 34.15
N PRO A 489 40.61 -11.37 35.27
CA PRO A 489 41.55 -12.49 35.29
C PRO A 489 40.84 -13.83 35.01
N HIS A 490 41.63 -14.86 34.63
CA HIS A 490 41.13 -16.16 34.16
C HIS A 490 40.22 -16.91 35.16
N ASP A 491 40.34 -16.62 36.46
CA ASP A 491 39.55 -17.23 37.53
C ASP A 491 38.30 -16.40 37.95
N GLU A 492 38.08 -15.21 37.40
CA GLU A 492 36.92 -14.34 37.72
C GLU A 492 35.99 -14.07 36.52
N LEU A 493 36.20 -14.77 35.39
CA LEU A 493 35.34 -14.73 34.20
C LEU A 493 34.02 -15.50 34.40
#